data_AF-A0A432TS25-F1
#
_entry.id   AF-A0A432TS25-F1
#
_cell.length_a   1.000
_cell.length_b   1.000
_cell.length_c   1.000
_cell.angle_alpha   90.00
_cell.angle_beta   90.00
_cell.angle_gamma   90.00
#
_symmetry.space_group_name_H-M   'P 1'
#
loop_
_entity.id
_entity.type
_entity.pdbx_description
1 polymer ?
#
loop_
_entity_poly.entity_id
_entity_poly.type
_entity_poly.pdbx_seq_one_letter_code
_entity_poly.pdbx_strand_id
1 'polypeptide(L)'
;VNVPFTKLNSKALAKDPMAVVDILTGTFGVKDMDGVLDYDNAKTLYLFCNGSWCGQSPASIRALLTMGYPENKIKYYRGGMNSWKSLGLTTK
;
A
#
# COMPACT_ATOMS: atom_id res chain seq x y z
N VAL A 1 -9.48 -4.31 4.89
CA VAL A 1 -8.70 -5.43 4.33
C VAL A 1 -7.22 -5.10 4.45
N ASN A 2 -6.39 -6.02 4.95
CA ASN A 2 -4.95 -5.83 5.04
C ASN A 2 -4.24 -6.50 3.86
N VAL A 3 -3.34 -5.78 3.19
CA VAL A 3 -2.55 -6.30 2.07
C VAL A 3 -1.08 -6.42 2.50
N PRO A 4 -0.45 -7.61 2.42
CA PRO A 4 0.94 -7.79 2.80
C PRO A 4 1.92 -7.02 1.89
N PHE A 5 3.00 -6.47 2.50
CA PHE A 5 4.10 -5.80 1.79
C PHE A 5 4.68 -6.62 0.63
N THR A 6 4.78 -7.93 0.80
CA THR A 6 5.38 -8.84 -0.19
C THR A 6 4.65 -8.84 -1.53
N LYS A 7 3.36 -8.46 -1.54
CA LYS A 7 2.54 -8.36 -2.73
C LYS A 7 2.55 -6.98 -3.38
N LEU A 8 3.07 -5.95 -2.70
CA LEU A 8 2.99 -4.56 -3.14
C LEU A 8 4.30 -3.83 -2.86
N ASN A 9 5.30 -4.07 -3.70
CA ASN A 9 6.59 -3.39 -3.69
C ASN A 9 7.22 -3.47 -5.09
N SER A 10 8.32 -2.76 -5.31
CA SER A 10 8.98 -2.71 -6.64
C SER A 10 9.42 -4.09 -7.14
N LYS A 11 9.81 -5.03 -6.25
CA LYS A 11 10.17 -6.40 -6.66
C LYS A 11 8.95 -7.21 -7.07
N ALA A 12 7.83 -7.07 -6.37
CA ALA A 12 6.57 -7.70 -6.74
C ALA A 12 6.09 -7.19 -8.10
N LEU A 13 6.13 -5.87 -8.30
CA LEU A 13 5.78 -5.23 -9.57
C LEU A 13 6.66 -5.72 -10.72
N ALA A 14 7.98 -5.80 -10.51
CA ALA A 14 8.90 -6.30 -11.55
C ALA A 14 8.73 -7.78 -11.86
N LYS A 15 8.29 -8.59 -10.89
CA LYS A 15 8.11 -10.03 -11.06
C LYS A 15 6.79 -10.36 -11.75
N ASP A 16 5.70 -9.72 -11.34
CA ASP A 16 4.35 -9.99 -11.84
C ASP A 16 3.49 -8.71 -11.74
N PRO A 17 3.50 -7.87 -12.78
CA PRO A 17 2.72 -6.64 -12.80
C PRO A 17 1.21 -6.89 -12.70
N MET A 18 0.70 -7.95 -13.33
CA MET A 18 -0.74 -8.24 -13.35
C MET A 18 -1.27 -8.59 -11.96
N ALA A 19 -0.51 -9.36 -11.17
CA ALA A 19 -0.88 -9.64 -9.79
C ALA A 19 -0.97 -8.36 -8.93
N VAL A 20 -0.19 -7.32 -9.25
CA VAL A 20 -0.29 -6.02 -8.58
C VAL A 20 -1.53 -5.27 -9.05
N VAL A 21 -1.80 -5.25 -10.36
CA VAL A 21 -3.01 -4.64 -10.93
C VAL A 21 -4.27 -5.26 -10.33
N ASP A 22 -4.34 -6.58 -10.17
CA ASP A 22 -5.47 -7.28 -9.54
C ASP A 22 -5.73 -6.81 -8.10
N ILE A 23 -4.67 -6.47 -7.36
CA ILE A 23 -4.81 -5.89 -6.01
C ILE A 23 -5.35 -4.47 -6.10
N LEU A 24 -4.82 -3.66 -7.02
CA LEU A 24 -5.29 -2.28 -7.22
C LEU A 24 -6.77 -2.26 -7.57
N THR A 25 -7.20 -3.10 -8.52
CA THR A 25 -8.57 -3.13 -9.02
C THR A 25 -9.52 -3.85 -8.07
N GLY A 26 -9.14 -5.04 -7.59
CA GLY A 26 -9.98 -5.86 -6.73
C GLY A 26 -10.08 -5.37 -5.29
N THR A 27 -9.04 -4.69 -4.77
CA THR A 27 -9.00 -4.29 -3.35
C THR A 27 -9.04 -2.78 -3.16
N PHE A 28 -8.27 -2.02 -3.96
CA PHE A 28 -8.06 -0.60 -3.71
C PHE A 28 -9.05 0.31 -4.43
N GLY A 29 -9.98 -0.22 -5.22
CA GLY A 29 -11.01 0.57 -5.89
C GLY A 29 -10.50 1.34 -7.11
N VAL A 30 -9.32 0.96 -7.62
CA VAL A 30 -8.82 1.41 -8.92
C VAL A 30 -9.64 0.73 -10.01
N LYS A 31 -9.85 1.37 -11.15
CA LYS A 31 -10.50 0.75 -12.31
C LYS A 31 -9.49 0.58 -13.43
N ASP A 32 -9.58 -0.53 -14.15
CA ASP A 32 -8.84 -0.72 -15.39
C ASP A 32 -9.78 -0.35 -16.55
N MET A 33 -9.36 0.64 -17.34
CA MET A 33 -10.05 1.13 -18.53
C MET A 33 -9.20 0.75 -19.76
N ASP A 34 -9.24 -0.52 -20.12
CA ASP A 34 -8.51 -1.08 -21.27
C ASP A 34 -6.99 -0.80 -21.25
N GLY A 35 -6.36 -1.04 -20.10
CA GLY A 35 -4.93 -0.87 -19.89
C GLY A 35 -4.54 0.48 -19.27
N VAL A 36 -5.51 1.36 -19.04
CA VAL A 36 -5.32 2.63 -18.33
C VAL A 36 -5.96 2.54 -16.94
N LEU A 37 -5.16 2.76 -15.90
CA LEU A 37 -5.65 2.72 -14.52
C LEU A 37 -6.28 4.06 -14.11
N ASP A 38 -7.56 4.02 -13.71
CA ASP A 38 -8.31 5.12 -13.12
C ASP A 38 -8.31 5.04 -11.59
N TYR A 39 -7.87 6.12 -10.95
CA TYR A 39 -7.71 6.25 -9.50
C TYR A 39 -8.75 7.16 -8.82
N ASP A 40 -9.75 7.66 -9.55
CA ASP A 40 -10.77 8.57 -9.00
C ASP A 40 -11.47 7.95 -7.77
N ASN A 41 -11.80 6.67 -7.88
CA ASN A 41 -12.47 5.89 -6.83
C ASN A 41 -11.50 5.11 -5.92
N ALA A 42 -10.19 5.35 -6.05
CA ALA A 42 -9.21 4.66 -5.22
C ALA A 42 -9.43 4.98 -3.73
N LYS A 43 -9.23 3.99 -2.86
CA LYS A 43 -9.39 4.11 -1.41
C LYS A 43 -8.24 4.89 -0.78
N THR A 44 -8.42 5.36 0.45
CA THR A 44 -7.29 5.84 1.25
C THR A 44 -6.57 4.63 1.87
N LEU A 45 -5.25 4.55 1.66
CA LEU A 45 -4.41 3.47 2.17
C LEU A 45 -3.68 3.93 3.43
N TYR A 46 -3.72 3.12 4.48
CA TYR A 46 -2.88 3.29 5.67
C TYR A 46 -1.77 2.26 5.65
N LEU A 47 -0.53 2.72 5.49
CA LEU A 47 0.64 1.86 5.48
C LEU A 47 1.35 1.93 6.82
N PHE A 48 1.75 0.77 7.32
CA PHE A 48 2.50 0.62 8.55
C PHE A 48 3.41 -0.60 8.44
N CYS A 49 4.43 -0.67 9.30
CA CYS A 49 5.32 -1.82 9.44
C CYS A 49 5.58 -2.07 10.94
N ASN A 50 6.72 -2.63 11.32
CA ASN A 50 7.08 -2.93 12.69
C ASN A 50 7.36 -1.66 13.51
N GLY A 51 8.11 -0.71 12.97
CA GLY A 51 8.49 0.53 13.65
C GLY A 51 9.03 1.57 12.69
N SER A 52 9.42 2.74 13.21
CA SER A 52 9.87 3.90 12.43
C SER A 52 11.13 3.69 11.60
N TRP A 53 11.91 2.66 11.93
CA TRP A 53 13.11 2.22 11.22
C TRP A 53 12.81 1.23 10.08
N CYS A 54 11.60 0.65 10.03
CA CYS A 54 11.29 -0.35 9.01
C CYS A 54 11.16 0.28 7.62
N GLY A 55 11.94 -0.23 6.65
CA GLY A 55 11.96 0.25 5.27
C GLY A 55 10.84 -0.28 4.36
N GLN A 56 10.03 -1.23 4.82
CA GLN A 56 8.99 -1.86 3.98
C GLN A 56 7.89 -0.89 3.57
N SER A 57 7.24 -0.18 4.51
CA SER A 57 6.20 0.79 4.16
C SER A 57 6.72 1.90 3.25
N PRO A 58 7.89 2.54 3.51
CA PRO A 58 8.48 3.49 2.56
C PRO A 58 8.70 2.92 1.16
N ALA A 59 9.12 1.66 1.04
CA ALA A 59 9.30 1.00 -0.25
C ALA A 59 7.96 0.77 -0.99
N SER A 60 6.91 0.33 -0.29
CA SER A 60 5.56 0.23 -0.87
C SER A 60 4.99 1.58 -1.27
N ILE A 61 5.16 2.61 -0.44
CA ILE A 61 4.70 3.98 -0.75
C ILE A 61 5.34 4.44 -2.06
N ARG A 62 6.66 4.30 -2.22
CA ARG A 62 7.34 4.66 -3.46
C ARG A 62 6.82 3.86 -4.66
N ALA A 63 6.62 2.56 -4.51
CA ALA A 63 6.06 1.73 -5.59
C ALA A 63 4.65 2.20 -6.01
N LEU A 64 3.78 2.49 -5.04
CA LEU A 64 2.44 3.03 -5.29
C LEU A 64 2.50 4.37 -6.03
N LEU A 65 3.36 5.29 -5.59
CA LEU A 65 3.53 6.59 -6.25
C LEU A 65 4.05 6.43 -7.68
N THR A 66 4.98 5.52 -7.93
CA THR A 66 5.48 5.22 -9.28
C THR A 66 4.37 4.68 -10.20
N MET A 67 3.36 3.99 -9.65
CA MET A 67 2.20 3.52 -10.41
C MET A 67 1.12 4.60 -10.61
N GLY A 68 1.29 5.80 -10.02
CA GLY A 68 0.33 6.89 -10.13
C GLY A 68 -0.75 6.89 -9.04
N TYR A 69 -0.59 6.11 -7.97
CA TYR A 69 -1.54 6.15 -6.86
C TYR A 69 -1.56 7.56 -6.22
N PRO A 70 -2.74 8.16 -5.95
CA PRO A 70 -2.81 9.55 -5.49
C PRO A 70 -2.12 9.75 -4.14
N GLU A 71 -1.15 10.66 -4.07
CA GLU A 71 -0.37 10.94 -2.85
C GLU A 71 -1.27 11.33 -1.66
N ASN A 72 -2.30 12.15 -1.92
CA ASN A 72 -3.25 12.58 -0.90
C ASN A 72 -4.06 11.42 -0.27
N LYS A 73 -4.17 10.27 -0.97
CA LYS A 73 -4.82 9.04 -0.51
C LYS A 73 -3.86 8.06 0.17
N ILE A 74 -2.59 8.40 0.34
CA ILE A 74 -1.61 7.59 1.06
C ILE A 74 -1.37 8.18 2.45
N LYS A 75 -1.61 7.38 3.50
CA LYS A 75 -1.32 7.72 4.89
C LYS A 75 -0.26 6.77 5.43
N TYR A 76 0.78 7.33 6.05
CA TYR A 76 1.88 6.55 6.60
C TYR A 76 1.89 6.63 8.12
N TYR A 77 1.55 5.54 8.78
CA TYR A 77 1.72 5.40 10.23
C TYR A 77 3.15 4.95 10.55
N ARG A 78 4.07 5.92 10.57
CA ARG A 78 5.52 5.69 10.72
C ARG A 78 5.89 4.98 12.02
N GLY A 79 5.17 5.21 13.11
CA GLY A 79 5.43 4.54 14.40
C GLY A 79 5.30 3.02 14.34
N GLY A 80 4.54 2.49 13.37
CA GLY A 80 4.36 1.06 13.17
C GLY A 80 3.73 0.35 14.37
N MET A 81 3.78 -0.99 14.34
CA MET A 81 3.22 -1.84 15.39
C MET A 81 3.85 -1.60 16.77
N ASN A 82 5.11 -1.17 16.83
CA ASN A 82 5.79 -0.87 18.09
C ASN A 82 5.17 0.35 18.78
N SER A 83 4.94 1.45 18.04
CA SER A 83 4.22 2.60 18.60
C SER A 83 2.77 2.25 18.93
N TRP A 84 2.09 1.48 18.07
CA TRP A 84 0.72 1.04 18.30
C TRP A 84 0.56 0.27 19.62
N LYS A 85 1.43 -0.72 19.86
CA LYS A 85 1.44 -1.51 21.09
C LYS A 85 1.82 -0.67 22.32
N SER A 86 2.75 0.26 22.17
CA SER A 86 3.18 1.13 23.28
C SER A 86 2.05 2.03 23.79
N LEU A 87 1.07 2.33 22.92
CA LEU A 87 -0.14 3.07 23.27
C LEU A 87 -1.26 2.18 23.84
N GLY A 88 -1.04 0.87 24.01
CA GLY A 88 -2.05 -0.07 24.50
C GLY A 88 -3.19 -0.35 23.52
N LEU A 89 -3.00 -0.06 22.23
CA LEU A 89 -4.03 -0.24 21.21
C LEU A 89 -4.20 -1.72 20.82
N THR A 90 -5.41 -2.09 20.37
CA THR A 90 -5.80 -3.47 20.07
C THR A 90 -5.03 -4.04 18.87
N THR A 91 -4.60 -5.30 18.96
CA THR A 91 -3.84 -5.98 17.89
C THR A 91 -4.48 -7.29 17.42
N LYS A 92 -5.70 -7.59 17.89
CA LYS A 92 -6.48 -8.78 17.55
C LYS A 92 -7.93 -8.41 17.39
#